data_AF-G3U297-F1
#
_entry.id   AF-G3U297-F1
#
_cell.length_a   1.000
_cell.length_b   1.000
_cell.length_c   1.000
_cell.angle_alpha   90.00
_cell.angle_beta   90.00
_cell.angle_gamma   90.00
#
_symmetry.space_group_name_H-M   'P 1'
#
loop_
_entity.id
_entity.type
_entity.pdbx_description
1 polymer ?
#
loop_
_entity_poly.entity_id
_entity_poly.type
_entity_poly.pdbx_seq_one_letter_code
_entity_poly.pdbx_strand_id
1 'polypeptide(L)'
;LRARYLIACERIPEAMALIKSCINHPEISKDLYFHQALFTCLFMSPVEDQLFQEHLLKTDCKSGIDIICNTEKEGKTMLALQLCESFLVSQLQHGDMYCIWELIFIWSKLQLKSNPSKQVFVDQCYQLLRTATNVRVIFPFMKIIKDEVEEEGLQICVEICGCALQLDLHDDPKTKCLIYKTIAHFLPNDLEILRICALSIFFLERSLEAYHTVERLYKRPDEEYNEGTSSVQNRVRFELLPILKKGLFFDPEFWNFVMIKKNCVALLRDKSAGNLKKTVERQGLDEGLHSLTDQTTGELDFDDIYGVQSKGHANTKKNFTALNASRVDHNVPRHRCVLCNKEFLGGHIVRHAQAHQKKGSFSCVICGRKFRNRGLMQKHLKNHVKKIQRQQIAVAQNVSEEVMENTIKNGSPDTPLNNVLEPLPECEDDEEEEEGDYEEDDYDLNQCPALGCIRIFKKIGFLNKHARTVHPTDLNVRQTVMKWSKGKCKFCQRQFEDSQHFIDHLNRHSYPNVYFCLHFNCSESFKLPLQLAQHTKSHRMFQAQCSFPECHELFEDLPLLYEHEAQHY
;
A
#
# COMPACT_ATOMS: atom_id res chain seq x y z
N LEU A 1 -37.40 34.41 -25.73
CA LEU A 1 -37.27 34.53 -27.22
C LEU A 1 -36.73 35.89 -27.68
N ARG A 2 -37.46 37.02 -27.59
CA ARG A 2 -37.05 38.31 -28.18
C ARG A 2 -35.63 38.78 -27.84
N ALA A 3 -35.16 38.56 -26.61
CA ALA A 3 -33.77 38.84 -26.23
C ALA A 3 -32.74 38.07 -27.07
N ARG A 4 -32.92 36.75 -27.30
CA ARG A 4 -32.03 35.94 -28.16
C ARG A 4 -32.02 36.42 -29.62
N TYR A 5 -33.14 36.96 -30.12
CA TYR A 5 -33.17 37.63 -31.43
C TYR A 5 -32.34 38.92 -31.44
N LEU A 6 -32.43 39.76 -30.40
CA LEU A 6 -31.61 40.98 -30.30
C LEU A 6 -30.12 40.66 -30.20
N ILE A 7 -29.74 39.61 -29.46
CA ILE A 7 -28.36 39.07 -29.41
C ILE A 7 -27.90 38.65 -30.82
N ALA A 8 -28.72 37.88 -31.54
CA ALA A 8 -28.39 37.41 -32.89
C ALA A 8 -28.32 38.53 -33.95
N CYS A 9 -28.82 39.73 -33.62
CA CYS A 9 -28.66 40.95 -34.42
C CYS A 9 -27.61 41.91 -33.84
N GLU A 10 -26.76 41.45 -32.91
CA GLU A 10 -25.68 42.22 -32.25
C GLU A 10 -26.16 43.45 -31.45
N ARG A 11 -27.47 43.57 -31.20
CA ARG A 11 -28.10 44.68 -30.46
C ARG A 11 -28.06 44.43 -28.96
N ILE A 12 -26.85 44.19 -28.43
CA ILE A 12 -26.60 43.83 -27.03
C ILE A 12 -27.19 44.83 -26.02
N PRO A 13 -27.09 46.16 -26.19
CA PRO A 13 -27.68 47.11 -25.22
C PRO A 13 -29.20 46.99 -25.10
N GLU A 14 -29.90 46.76 -26.21
CA GLU A 14 -31.35 46.54 -26.22
C GLU A 14 -31.73 45.17 -25.65
N ALA A 15 -30.92 44.14 -25.91
CA ALA A 15 -31.08 42.84 -25.30
C ALA A 15 -30.95 42.93 -23.76
N MET A 16 -29.94 43.66 -23.27
CA MET A 16 -29.73 43.90 -21.83
C MET A 16 -30.85 44.71 -21.20
N ALA A 17 -31.30 45.81 -21.82
CA ALA A 17 -32.42 46.60 -21.31
C ALA A 17 -33.70 45.75 -21.17
N LEU A 18 -34.00 44.92 -22.18
CA LEU A 18 -35.12 43.99 -22.15
C LEU A 18 -34.95 42.92 -21.05
N ILE A 19 -33.78 42.29 -20.97
CA ILE A 19 -33.48 41.26 -19.96
C ILE A 19 -33.63 41.82 -18.55
N LYS A 20 -33.05 42.99 -18.25
CA LYS A 20 -33.19 43.68 -16.97
C LYS A 20 -34.64 43.96 -16.59
N SER A 21 -35.49 44.36 -17.55
CA SER A 21 -36.91 44.57 -17.29
C SER A 21 -37.68 43.30 -16.91
N CYS A 22 -37.20 42.13 -17.35
CA CYS A 22 -37.83 40.83 -17.07
C CYS A 22 -37.19 40.07 -15.89
N ILE A 23 -36.04 40.53 -15.38
CA ILE A 23 -35.14 39.71 -14.53
C ILE A 23 -35.77 39.30 -13.18
N ASN A 24 -36.70 40.11 -12.67
CA ASN A 24 -37.44 39.87 -11.43
C ASN A 24 -38.79 39.17 -11.64
N HIS A 25 -39.17 38.81 -12.88
CA HIS A 25 -40.47 38.19 -13.15
C HIS A 25 -40.46 36.70 -12.75
N PRO A 26 -41.34 36.24 -11.81
CA PRO A 26 -41.17 34.99 -11.06
C PRO A 26 -41.31 33.68 -11.87
N GLU A 27 -41.71 33.79 -13.14
CA GLU A 27 -41.75 32.68 -14.11
C GLU A 27 -40.58 32.74 -15.10
N ILE A 28 -40.15 33.94 -15.50
CA ILE A 28 -39.09 34.14 -16.50
C ILE A 28 -37.72 33.96 -15.85
N SER A 29 -37.57 34.37 -14.58
CA SER A 29 -36.38 34.13 -13.76
C SER A 29 -36.13 32.64 -13.43
N LYS A 30 -36.97 31.72 -13.93
CA LYS A 30 -36.81 30.26 -13.85
C LYS A 30 -36.55 29.61 -15.22
N ASP A 31 -36.63 30.36 -16.32
CA ASP A 31 -36.40 29.83 -17.66
C ASP A 31 -34.90 29.73 -17.97
N LEU A 32 -34.45 28.54 -18.35
CA LEU A 32 -33.04 28.26 -18.63
C LEU A 32 -32.52 29.08 -19.83
N TYR A 33 -33.33 29.29 -20.86
CA TYR A 33 -32.94 30.05 -22.05
C TYR A 33 -32.92 31.57 -21.80
N PHE A 34 -33.67 32.06 -20.81
CA PHE A 34 -33.56 33.42 -20.31
C PHE A 34 -32.24 33.63 -19.57
N HIS A 35 -31.85 32.73 -18.66
CA HIS A 35 -30.54 32.79 -18.00
C HIS A 35 -29.38 32.66 -18.99
N GLN A 36 -29.47 31.74 -19.96
CA GLN A 36 -28.47 31.60 -21.03
C GLN A 36 -28.33 32.91 -21.85
N ALA A 37 -29.45 33.59 -22.14
CA ALA A 37 -29.44 34.88 -22.83
C ALA A 37 -28.85 36.02 -21.96
N LEU A 38 -29.17 36.05 -20.67
CA LEU A 38 -28.61 36.97 -19.68
C LEU A 38 -27.08 36.82 -19.60
N PHE A 39 -26.58 35.61 -19.36
CA PHE A 39 -25.14 35.34 -19.30
C PHE A 39 -24.41 35.66 -20.63
N THR A 40 -25.05 35.37 -21.78
CA THR A 40 -24.51 35.77 -23.09
C THR A 40 -24.37 37.29 -23.22
N CYS A 41 -25.37 38.06 -22.79
CA CYS A 41 -25.33 39.52 -22.90
C CYS A 41 -24.38 40.18 -21.90
N LEU A 42 -24.33 39.68 -20.66
CA LEU A 42 -23.39 40.13 -19.63
C LEU A 42 -21.94 39.96 -20.10
N PHE A 43 -21.60 38.79 -20.65
CA PHE A 43 -20.26 38.53 -21.19
C PHE A 43 -19.91 39.47 -22.38
N MET A 44 -20.90 39.82 -23.20
CA MET A 44 -20.75 40.81 -24.28
C MET A 44 -20.73 42.27 -23.77
N SER A 45 -20.77 42.51 -22.46
CA SER A 45 -20.92 43.83 -21.84
C SER A 45 -20.11 43.95 -20.53
N PRO A 46 -18.77 44.07 -20.60
CA PRO A 46 -17.84 44.06 -19.44
C PRO A 46 -17.99 45.26 -18.48
N VAL A 47 -18.96 46.15 -18.71
CA VAL A 47 -19.38 47.18 -17.74
C VAL A 47 -20.25 46.57 -16.62
N GLU A 48 -20.69 45.31 -16.78
CA GLU A 48 -21.71 44.68 -15.92
C GLU A 48 -21.21 43.48 -15.08
N ASP A 49 -19.89 43.35 -14.90
CA ASP A 49 -19.26 42.27 -14.12
C ASP A 49 -19.87 42.09 -12.72
N GLN A 50 -20.27 43.18 -12.05
CA GLN A 50 -20.90 43.12 -10.73
C GLN A 50 -22.27 42.42 -10.78
N LEU A 51 -23.07 42.65 -11.84
CA LEU A 51 -24.35 41.98 -12.07
C LEU A 51 -24.14 40.53 -12.52
N PHE A 52 -23.06 40.25 -13.26
CA PHE A 52 -22.65 38.88 -13.61
C PHE A 52 -22.35 38.05 -12.36
N GLN A 53 -21.53 38.57 -11.43
CA GLN A 53 -21.23 37.89 -10.18
C GLN A 53 -22.48 37.71 -9.30
N GLU A 54 -23.36 38.72 -9.22
CA GLU A 54 -24.62 38.61 -8.47
C GLU A 54 -25.53 37.50 -9.05
N HIS A 55 -25.59 37.34 -10.37
CA HIS A 55 -26.38 36.28 -11.01
C HIS A 55 -25.71 34.90 -10.98
N LEU A 56 -24.37 34.85 -11.04
CA LEU A 56 -23.59 33.62 -10.88
C LEU A 56 -23.85 32.97 -9.51
N LEU A 57 -23.92 33.78 -8.45
CA LEU A 57 -24.20 33.33 -7.07
C LEU A 57 -25.68 32.94 -6.84
N LYS A 58 -26.61 33.48 -7.63
CA LYS A 58 -28.05 33.14 -7.57
C LYS A 58 -28.43 31.93 -8.43
N THR A 59 -27.62 31.58 -9.43
CA THR A 59 -27.90 30.47 -10.34
C THR A 59 -27.44 29.16 -9.71
N ASP A 60 -28.38 28.23 -9.52
CA ASP A 60 -28.07 26.87 -9.08
C ASP A 60 -27.00 26.21 -9.99
N CYS A 61 -26.07 25.47 -9.39
CA CYS A 61 -24.91 24.92 -10.10
C CYS A 61 -25.30 23.95 -11.24
N LYS A 62 -26.38 23.18 -11.06
CA LYS A 62 -26.87 22.27 -12.11
C LYS A 62 -27.49 23.04 -13.27
N SER A 63 -28.25 24.09 -12.96
CA SER A 63 -28.76 25.04 -13.95
C SER A 63 -27.62 25.74 -14.71
N GLY A 64 -26.51 26.06 -14.03
CA GLY A 64 -25.26 26.53 -14.63
C GLY A 64 -24.66 25.54 -15.63
N ILE A 65 -24.57 24.25 -15.25
CA ILE A 65 -24.12 23.17 -16.16
C ILE A 65 -25.01 23.08 -17.41
N ASP A 66 -26.33 23.10 -17.26
CA ASP A 66 -27.25 23.04 -18.40
C ASP A 66 -27.11 24.29 -19.32
N ILE A 67 -26.83 25.47 -18.76
CA ILE A 67 -26.49 26.70 -19.51
C ILE A 67 -25.17 26.56 -20.28
N ILE A 68 -24.11 26.04 -19.65
CA ILE A 68 -22.80 25.81 -20.28
C ILE A 68 -22.95 24.82 -21.44
N CYS A 69 -23.56 23.66 -21.19
CA CYS A 69 -23.77 22.62 -22.20
C CYS A 69 -24.63 23.10 -23.37
N ASN A 70 -25.65 23.94 -23.14
CA ASN A 70 -26.46 24.50 -24.24
C ASN A 70 -25.72 25.60 -25.01
N THR A 71 -24.82 26.34 -24.35
CA THR A 71 -23.98 27.35 -24.98
C THR A 71 -22.88 26.73 -25.85
N GLU A 72 -22.30 25.60 -25.45
CA GLU A 72 -21.39 24.83 -26.30
C GLU A 72 -22.11 24.25 -27.53
N LYS A 73 -23.35 23.74 -27.37
CA LYS A 73 -24.18 23.25 -28.50
C LYS A 73 -24.55 24.35 -29.50
N GLU A 74 -24.57 25.62 -29.09
CA GLU A 74 -24.69 26.79 -29.99
C GLU A 74 -23.37 27.14 -30.71
N GLY A 75 -22.29 26.36 -30.51
CA GLY A 75 -20.97 26.58 -31.10
C GLY A 75 -20.10 27.59 -30.35
N LYS A 76 -20.64 28.27 -29.32
CA LYS A 76 -20.00 29.37 -28.59
C LYS A 76 -19.00 28.87 -27.54
N THR A 77 -18.00 28.09 -28.00
CA THR A 77 -17.07 27.36 -27.13
C THR A 77 -16.31 28.27 -26.15
N MET A 78 -15.85 29.46 -26.58
CA MET A 78 -15.16 30.42 -25.68
C MET A 78 -16.06 30.90 -24.53
N LEU A 79 -17.30 31.31 -24.84
CA LEU A 79 -18.28 31.70 -23.82
C LEU A 79 -18.63 30.52 -22.90
N ALA A 80 -18.80 29.32 -23.45
CA ALA A 80 -19.06 28.13 -22.64
C ALA A 80 -17.91 27.83 -21.67
N LEU A 81 -16.66 27.95 -22.12
CA LEU A 81 -15.46 27.82 -21.30
C LEU A 81 -15.43 28.87 -20.18
N GLN A 82 -15.58 30.15 -20.51
CA GLN A 82 -15.49 31.25 -19.53
C GLN A 82 -16.65 31.23 -18.52
N LEU A 83 -17.85 30.80 -18.91
CA LEU A 83 -18.94 30.48 -17.97
C LEU A 83 -18.57 29.29 -17.08
N CYS A 84 -18.01 28.22 -17.64
CA CYS A 84 -17.59 27.05 -16.88
C CYS A 84 -16.50 27.39 -15.85
N GLU A 85 -15.50 28.19 -16.23
CA GLU A 85 -14.47 28.72 -15.33
C GLU A 85 -15.08 29.60 -14.23
N SER A 86 -16.03 30.48 -14.57
CA SER A 86 -16.72 31.33 -13.58
C SER A 86 -17.48 30.50 -12.54
N PHE A 87 -18.32 29.56 -12.99
CA PHE A 87 -19.04 28.65 -12.09
C PHE A 87 -18.07 27.78 -11.27
N LEU A 88 -17.01 27.27 -11.88
CA LEU A 88 -16.01 26.42 -11.23
C LEU A 88 -15.23 27.18 -10.15
N VAL A 89 -14.68 28.36 -10.45
CA VAL A 89 -13.97 29.19 -9.47
C VAL A 89 -14.88 29.57 -8.30
N SER A 90 -16.15 29.90 -8.56
CA SER A 90 -17.13 30.16 -7.50
C SER A 90 -17.32 28.93 -6.60
N GLN A 91 -17.55 27.74 -7.17
CA GLN A 91 -17.72 26.51 -6.39
C GLN A 91 -16.44 26.11 -5.62
N LEU A 92 -15.26 26.30 -6.20
CA LEU A 92 -13.96 26.06 -5.55
C LEU A 92 -13.76 26.95 -4.31
N GLN A 93 -14.12 28.24 -4.41
CA GLN A 93 -14.02 29.19 -3.31
C GLN A 93 -15.04 28.90 -2.19
N HIS A 94 -16.29 28.58 -2.53
CA HIS A 94 -17.30 28.17 -1.55
C HIS A 94 -17.02 26.79 -0.92
N GLY A 95 -16.20 25.96 -1.58
CA GLY A 95 -15.76 24.66 -1.08
C GLY A 95 -16.82 23.55 -1.19
N ASP A 96 -17.93 23.80 -1.89
CA ASP A 96 -18.97 22.79 -2.12
C ASP A 96 -18.49 21.74 -3.14
N MET A 97 -18.89 20.50 -2.91
CA MET A 97 -18.61 19.34 -3.76
C MET A 97 -19.83 18.96 -4.61
N TYR A 98 -20.98 19.64 -4.45
CA TYR A 98 -22.13 19.50 -5.35
C TYR A 98 -21.74 19.92 -6.77
N CYS A 99 -22.03 19.06 -7.77
CA CYS A 99 -21.71 19.27 -9.19
C CYS A 99 -20.23 19.59 -9.56
N ILE A 100 -19.30 19.72 -8.60
CA ILE A 100 -17.89 20.07 -8.86
C ILE A 100 -17.20 19.10 -9.84
N TRP A 101 -17.51 17.80 -9.75
CA TRP A 101 -16.99 16.78 -10.68
C TRP A 101 -17.48 17.01 -12.13
N GLU A 102 -18.73 17.41 -12.29
CA GLU A 102 -19.32 17.65 -13.61
C GLU A 102 -18.77 18.95 -14.22
N LEU A 103 -18.61 20.01 -13.41
CA LEU A 103 -17.93 21.25 -13.83
C LEU A 103 -16.47 20.99 -14.22
N ILE A 104 -15.69 20.27 -13.39
CA ILE A 104 -14.27 19.97 -13.67
C ILE A 104 -14.11 19.14 -14.95
N PHE A 105 -15.01 18.18 -15.20
CA PHE A 105 -15.02 17.36 -16.42
C PHE A 105 -15.45 18.15 -17.67
N ILE A 106 -16.43 19.04 -17.56
CA ILE A 106 -16.84 19.91 -18.67
C ILE A 106 -15.74 20.94 -18.97
N TRP A 107 -15.16 21.54 -17.92
CA TRP A 107 -14.04 22.47 -18.04
C TRP A 107 -12.84 21.82 -18.74
N SER A 108 -12.41 20.61 -18.36
CA SER A 108 -11.24 19.99 -19.00
C SER A 108 -11.44 19.75 -20.50
N LYS A 109 -12.64 19.32 -20.91
CA LYS A 109 -12.97 19.12 -22.33
C LYS A 109 -13.13 20.43 -23.09
N LEU A 110 -13.72 21.47 -22.50
CA LEU A 110 -13.77 22.80 -23.11
C LEU A 110 -12.38 23.44 -23.23
N GLN A 111 -11.54 23.28 -22.22
CA GLN A 111 -10.20 23.87 -22.18
C GLN A 111 -9.26 23.20 -23.19
N LEU A 112 -9.19 21.86 -23.23
CA LEU A 112 -8.37 21.14 -24.21
C LEU A 112 -8.86 21.33 -25.66
N LYS A 113 -10.15 21.62 -25.84
CA LYS A 113 -10.75 22.02 -27.12
C LYS A 113 -10.40 23.47 -27.52
N SER A 114 -10.12 24.35 -26.56
CA SER A 114 -9.68 25.73 -26.79
C SER A 114 -8.16 25.86 -26.93
N ASN A 115 -7.39 25.04 -26.21
CA ASN A 115 -5.93 24.98 -26.24
C ASN A 115 -5.48 23.53 -25.96
N PRO A 116 -4.96 22.79 -26.96
CA PRO A 116 -4.59 21.38 -26.80
C PRO A 116 -3.27 21.15 -26.04
N SER A 117 -2.63 22.19 -25.50
CA SER A 117 -1.37 22.05 -24.76
C SER A 117 -1.58 21.43 -23.38
N LYS A 118 -1.11 20.19 -23.20
CA LYS A 118 -1.14 19.47 -21.91
C LYS A 118 -0.48 20.26 -20.77
N GLN A 119 0.63 20.95 -21.03
CA GLN A 119 1.31 21.78 -20.02
C GLN A 119 0.41 22.93 -19.54
N VAL A 120 -0.20 23.69 -20.47
CA VAL A 120 -1.07 24.83 -20.11
C VAL A 120 -2.30 24.34 -19.32
N PHE A 121 -2.86 23.20 -19.70
CA PHE A 121 -3.94 22.54 -18.96
C PHE A 121 -3.53 22.15 -17.52
N VAL A 122 -2.31 21.62 -17.32
CA VAL A 122 -1.76 21.31 -15.99
C VAL A 122 -1.50 22.58 -15.18
N ASP A 123 -0.93 23.63 -15.79
CA ASP A 123 -0.72 24.93 -15.14
C ASP A 123 -2.04 25.53 -14.65
N GLN A 124 -3.10 25.46 -15.48
CA GLN A 124 -4.44 25.92 -15.10
C GLN A 124 -5.10 25.05 -14.02
N CYS A 125 -4.89 23.72 -14.03
CA CYS A 125 -5.32 22.86 -12.93
C CYS A 125 -4.68 23.33 -11.61
N TYR A 126 -3.38 23.66 -11.62
CA TYR A 126 -2.69 24.20 -10.45
C TYR A 126 -3.21 25.59 -10.03
N GLN A 127 -3.59 26.47 -10.96
CA GLN A 127 -4.22 27.76 -10.60
C GLN A 127 -5.61 27.57 -9.98
N LEU A 128 -6.45 26.71 -10.55
CA LEU A 128 -7.78 26.39 -10.00
C LEU A 128 -7.67 25.77 -8.61
N LEU A 129 -6.75 24.81 -8.41
CA LEU A 129 -6.46 24.21 -7.11
C LEU A 129 -6.00 25.23 -6.05
N ARG A 130 -5.33 26.32 -6.43
CA ARG A 130 -4.96 27.42 -5.51
C ARG A 130 -6.15 28.26 -5.05
N THR A 131 -7.28 28.24 -5.79
CA THR A 131 -8.52 28.94 -5.39
C THR A 131 -9.44 28.11 -4.49
N ALA A 132 -9.14 26.82 -4.32
CA ALA A 132 -10.00 25.88 -3.61
C ALA A 132 -9.87 25.96 -2.08
N THR A 133 -10.99 26.13 -1.38
CA THR A 133 -11.04 26.07 0.09
C THR A 133 -11.23 24.64 0.62
N ASN A 134 -11.73 23.71 -0.21
CA ASN A 134 -11.95 22.31 0.16
C ASN A 134 -10.97 21.37 -0.54
N VAL A 135 -9.95 20.93 0.20
CA VAL A 135 -8.85 20.06 -0.29
C VAL A 135 -9.32 18.74 -0.91
N ARG A 136 -10.57 18.29 -0.67
CA ARG A 136 -11.14 17.11 -1.35
C ARG A 136 -11.22 17.27 -2.88
N VAL A 137 -11.22 18.50 -3.41
CA VAL A 137 -11.31 18.73 -4.86
C VAL A 137 -10.10 18.24 -5.65
N ILE A 138 -8.98 17.94 -4.97
CA ILE A 138 -7.82 17.29 -5.62
C ILE A 138 -8.22 15.99 -6.32
N PHE A 139 -9.15 15.20 -5.77
CA PHE A 139 -9.47 13.88 -6.35
C PHE A 139 -10.18 13.98 -7.73
N PRO A 140 -11.16 14.88 -7.94
CA PRO A 140 -11.60 15.30 -9.27
C PRO A 140 -10.46 15.73 -10.22
N PHE A 141 -9.59 16.67 -9.79
CA PHE A 141 -8.50 17.18 -10.64
C PHE A 141 -7.49 16.09 -11.01
N MET A 142 -7.03 15.30 -10.03
CA MET A 142 -6.12 14.18 -10.25
C MET A 142 -6.70 13.15 -11.22
N LYS A 143 -8.02 12.93 -11.21
CA LYS A 143 -8.63 12.05 -12.19
C LYS A 143 -8.57 12.63 -13.60
N ILE A 144 -8.95 13.90 -13.84
CA ILE A 144 -8.83 14.47 -15.19
C ILE A 144 -7.36 14.60 -15.62
N ILE A 145 -6.43 14.93 -14.73
CA ILE A 145 -4.99 14.97 -15.05
C ILE A 145 -4.52 13.58 -15.51
N LYS A 146 -4.90 12.51 -14.82
CA LYS A 146 -4.57 11.15 -15.25
C LYS A 146 -5.28 10.71 -16.54
N ASP A 147 -6.53 11.13 -16.74
CA ASP A 147 -7.32 10.76 -17.92
C ASP A 147 -6.89 11.54 -19.20
N GLU A 148 -6.30 12.73 -19.08
CA GLU A 148 -5.89 13.58 -20.24
C GLU A 148 -4.35 13.72 -20.44
N VAL A 149 -3.53 13.55 -19.41
CA VAL A 149 -2.06 13.82 -19.46
C VAL A 149 -1.23 12.54 -19.64
N GLU A 150 -1.84 11.36 -19.60
CA GLU A 150 -1.19 10.05 -19.80
C GLU A 150 -0.09 9.77 -18.75
N GLU A 151 1.11 9.33 -19.15
CA GLU A 151 2.18 8.85 -18.25
C GLU A 151 2.61 9.89 -17.22
N GLU A 152 2.89 11.13 -17.65
CA GLU A 152 3.27 12.25 -16.77
C GLU A 152 2.14 12.62 -15.79
N GLY A 153 0.88 12.35 -16.15
CA GLY A 153 -0.29 12.60 -15.32
C GLY A 153 -0.22 11.88 -13.97
N LEU A 154 0.40 10.69 -13.89
CA LEU A 154 0.56 9.98 -12.62
C LEU A 154 1.51 10.72 -11.67
N GLN A 155 2.61 11.26 -12.20
CA GLN A 155 3.60 11.99 -11.41
C GLN A 155 3.00 13.27 -10.81
N ILE A 156 2.30 14.06 -11.62
CA ILE A 156 1.59 15.27 -11.20
C ILE A 156 0.55 14.93 -10.11
N CYS A 157 -0.15 13.79 -10.22
CA CYS A 157 -1.08 13.34 -9.18
C CYS A 157 -0.40 12.98 -7.85
N VAL A 158 0.86 12.54 -7.86
CA VAL A 158 1.66 12.28 -6.66
C VAL A 158 2.15 13.59 -6.03
N GLU A 159 2.58 14.55 -6.85
CA GLU A 159 2.96 15.91 -6.41
C GLU A 159 1.78 16.65 -5.74
N ILE A 160 0.59 16.64 -6.37
CA ILE A 160 -0.65 17.21 -5.81
C ILE A 160 -0.98 16.59 -4.44
N CYS A 161 -0.84 15.27 -4.30
CA CYS A 161 -0.99 14.57 -3.02
C CYS A 161 0.03 15.04 -1.97
N GLY A 162 1.29 15.25 -2.35
CA GLY A 162 2.33 15.79 -1.47
C GLY A 162 2.01 17.19 -0.98
N CYS A 163 1.68 18.10 -1.89
CA CYS A 163 1.23 19.45 -1.58
C CYS A 163 0.00 19.47 -0.65
N ALA A 164 -0.99 18.61 -0.91
CA ALA A 164 -2.20 18.49 -0.08
C ALA A 164 -1.92 18.00 1.36
N LEU A 165 -0.83 17.25 1.60
CA LEU A 165 -0.38 16.87 2.95
C LEU A 165 0.46 17.96 3.64
N GLN A 166 1.03 18.91 2.89
CA GLN A 166 1.71 20.08 3.46
C GLN A 166 0.73 21.15 3.95
N LEU A 167 -0.46 21.24 3.34
CA LEU A 167 -1.54 22.13 3.77
C LEU A 167 -2.00 21.84 5.20
N ASP A 168 -2.46 22.88 5.89
CA ASP A 168 -2.97 22.76 7.25
C ASP A 168 -4.37 22.13 7.32
N LEU A 169 -4.37 20.81 7.25
CA LEU A 169 -5.53 19.96 7.43
C LEU A 169 -5.75 19.60 8.92
N HIS A 170 -5.54 20.54 9.88
CA HIS A 170 -5.46 20.25 11.32
C HIS A 170 -6.53 19.27 11.83
N ASP A 171 -7.80 19.44 11.48
CA ASP A 171 -8.94 18.60 11.93
C ASP A 171 -9.57 17.64 10.90
N ASP A 172 -8.94 17.35 9.75
CA ASP A 172 -9.48 16.40 8.75
C ASP A 172 -8.66 15.09 8.62
N PRO A 173 -8.78 14.14 9.58
CA PRO A 173 -8.13 12.85 9.50
C PRO A 173 -8.70 11.97 8.37
N LYS A 174 -9.94 12.22 7.91
CA LYS A 174 -10.57 11.42 6.83
C LYS A 174 -9.92 11.75 5.48
N THR A 175 -9.73 13.02 5.18
CA THR A 175 -9.04 13.48 3.97
C THR A 175 -7.57 13.10 3.99
N LYS A 176 -6.86 13.29 5.13
CA LYS A 176 -5.48 12.79 5.29
C LYS A 176 -5.37 11.28 4.99
N CYS A 177 -6.23 10.46 5.59
CA CYS A 177 -6.27 9.01 5.30
C CYS A 177 -6.59 8.68 3.84
N LEU A 178 -7.43 9.47 3.16
CA LEU A 178 -7.72 9.26 1.75
C LEU A 178 -6.51 9.60 0.87
N ILE A 179 -5.79 10.70 1.16
CA ILE A 179 -4.55 11.06 0.47
C ILE A 179 -3.49 9.95 0.63
N TYR A 180 -3.22 9.49 1.86
CA TYR A 180 -2.27 8.39 2.09
C TYR A 180 -2.67 7.09 1.36
N LYS A 181 -3.97 6.78 1.27
CA LYS A 181 -4.47 5.62 0.51
C LYS A 181 -4.29 5.79 -1.00
N THR A 182 -4.42 7.01 -1.52
CA THR A 182 -4.21 7.33 -2.93
C THR A 182 -2.72 7.29 -3.31
N ILE A 183 -1.83 7.83 -2.48
CA ILE A 183 -0.37 7.70 -2.67
C ILE A 183 0.04 6.22 -2.67
N ALA A 184 -0.42 5.44 -1.68
CA ALA A 184 -0.18 4.00 -1.60
C ALA A 184 -0.80 3.19 -2.77
N HIS A 185 -1.76 3.75 -3.50
CA HIS A 185 -2.32 3.15 -4.72
C HIS A 185 -1.47 3.48 -5.96
N PHE A 186 -0.90 4.69 -6.04
CA PHE A 186 -0.04 5.11 -7.14
C PHE A 186 1.38 4.54 -7.08
N LEU A 187 1.88 4.22 -5.88
CA LEU A 187 3.22 3.68 -5.66
C LEU A 187 3.17 2.26 -5.04
N PRO A 188 2.57 1.26 -5.72
CA PRO A 188 2.34 -0.08 -5.15
C PRO A 188 3.60 -0.96 -5.06
N ASN A 189 4.67 -0.58 -5.77
CA ASN A 189 5.98 -1.25 -5.74
C ASN A 189 6.89 -0.68 -4.64
N ASP A 190 6.53 0.48 -4.07
CA ASP A 190 7.35 1.19 -3.09
C ASP A 190 7.06 0.73 -1.66
N LEU A 191 7.83 -0.26 -1.19
CA LEU A 191 7.60 -0.82 0.14
C LEU A 191 7.82 0.20 1.26
N GLU A 192 8.69 1.19 1.08
CA GLU A 192 8.93 2.26 2.06
C GLU A 192 7.70 3.17 2.17
N ILE A 193 7.23 3.74 1.05
CA ILE A 193 6.05 4.62 1.03
C ILE A 193 4.79 3.86 1.45
N LEU A 194 4.63 2.59 1.06
CA LEU A 194 3.54 1.74 1.56
C LEU A 194 3.58 1.59 3.09
N ARG A 195 4.76 1.33 3.68
CA ARG A 195 4.94 1.19 5.14
C ARG A 195 4.67 2.52 5.87
N ILE A 196 5.13 3.65 5.32
CA ILE A 196 4.89 4.99 5.88
C ILE A 196 3.39 5.33 5.82
N CYS A 197 2.77 5.28 4.64
CA CYS A 197 1.35 5.59 4.45
C CYS A 197 0.45 4.70 5.33
N ALA A 198 0.73 3.39 5.43
CA ALA A 198 -0.04 2.49 6.29
C ALA A 198 0.07 2.85 7.78
N LEU A 199 1.25 3.25 8.26
CA LEU A 199 1.42 3.75 9.63
C LEU A 199 0.68 5.06 9.87
N SER A 200 0.77 6.03 8.95
CA SER A 200 0.06 7.30 9.07
C SER A 200 -1.46 7.11 9.09
N ILE A 201 -2.01 6.22 8.24
CA ILE A 201 -3.43 5.81 8.28
C ILE A 201 -3.76 5.15 9.63
N PHE A 202 -2.89 4.28 10.16
CA PHE A 202 -3.10 3.64 11.46
C PHE A 202 -3.10 4.65 12.63
N PHE A 203 -2.20 5.63 12.65
CA PHE A 203 -2.16 6.63 13.72
C PHE A 203 -3.39 7.56 13.73
N LEU A 204 -3.94 7.85 12.54
CA LEU A 204 -5.16 8.64 12.35
C LEU A 204 -6.44 7.84 12.66
N GLU A 205 -6.64 6.67 12.06
CA GLU A 205 -7.87 5.88 12.25
C GLU A 205 -7.87 5.10 13.58
N ARG A 206 -6.70 4.60 14.00
CA ARG A 206 -6.54 3.61 15.07
C ARG A 206 -7.56 2.48 14.94
N SER A 207 -7.58 1.85 13.76
CA SER A 207 -8.49 0.79 13.36
C SER A 207 -7.76 -0.56 13.26
N LEU A 208 -8.48 -1.67 13.49
CA LEU A 208 -7.91 -3.02 13.38
C LEU A 208 -7.55 -3.36 11.91
N GLU A 209 -8.27 -2.79 10.95
CA GLU A 209 -8.01 -2.95 9.51
C GLU A 209 -6.73 -2.21 9.07
N ALA A 210 -6.51 -0.99 9.56
CA ALA A 210 -5.24 -0.29 9.37
C ALA A 210 -4.07 -1.04 10.04
N TYR A 211 -4.26 -1.56 11.27
CA TYR A 211 -3.25 -2.39 11.93
C TYR A 211 -2.90 -3.65 11.12
N HIS A 212 -3.88 -4.40 10.61
CA HIS A 212 -3.59 -5.58 9.78
C HIS A 212 -2.93 -5.21 8.44
N THR A 213 -3.18 -4.01 7.93
CA THR A 213 -2.48 -3.49 6.73
C THR A 213 -1.00 -3.24 7.03
N VAL A 214 -0.68 -2.57 8.15
CA VAL A 214 0.70 -2.40 8.65
C VAL A 214 1.36 -3.76 8.92
N GLU A 215 0.68 -4.65 9.65
CA GLU A 215 1.18 -6.00 9.98
C GLU A 215 1.52 -6.82 8.73
N ARG A 216 0.76 -6.68 7.63
CA ARG A 216 1.05 -7.34 6.35
C ARG A 216 2.29 -6.77 5.67
N LEU A 217 2.47 -5.45 5.69
CA LEU A 217 3.58 -4.77 5.02
C LEU A 217 4.92 -4.93 5.76
N TYR A 218 4.91 -5.02 7.08
CA TYR A 218 6.09 -5.32 7.91
C TYR A 218 6.42 -6.82 8.03
N LYS A 219 5.66 -7.69 7.34
CA LYS A 219 5.98 -9.10 7.13
C LYS A 219 6.57 -9.40 5.74
N ARG A 220 6.51 -8.45 4.80
CA ARG A 220 7.32 -8.53 3.57
C ARG A 220 8.81 -8.42 3.95
N PRO A 221 9.72 -9.07 3.20
CA PRO A 221 11.14 -8.81 3.33
C PRO A 221 11.42 -7.32 3.09
N ASP A 222 12.59 -6.85 3.53
CA ASP A 222 13.07 -5.53 3.13
C ASP A 222 13.58 -5.62 1.69
N GLU A 223 13.09 -4.73 0.83
CA GLU A 223 13.29 -4.73 -0.61
C GLU A 223 14.00 -3.39 -0.96
N GLU A 224 15.20 -3.43 -1.55
CA GLU A 224 15.90 -2.22 -2.03
C GLU A 224 15.05 -1.59 -3.17
N TYR A 225 14.85 -0.27 -3.15
CA TYR A 225 14.04 0.42 -4.17
C TYR A 225 14.68 0.30 -5.57
N ASN A 226 13.92 -0.24 -6.52
CA ASN A 226 14.33 -0.34 -7.92
C ASN A 226 13.62 0.74 -8.76
N GLU A 227 14.36 1.77 -9.15
CA GLU A 227 13.87 2.88 -9.96
C GLU A 227 13.27 2.42 -11.30
N GLY A 228 13.83 1.39 -11.94
CA GLY A 228 13.29 0.77 -13.17
C GLY A 228 11.96 0.02 -13.00
N THR A 229 11.40 -0.03 -11.79
CA THR A 229 10.05 -0.56 -11.51
C THR A 229 9.07 0.51 -11.01
N SER A 230 9.49 1.77 -10.98
CA SER A 230 8.65 2.91 -10.61
C SER A 230 8.02 3.56 -11.83
N SER A 231 6.71 3.82 -11.77
CA SER A 231 5.97 4.62 -12.74
C SER A 231 6.00 6.13 -12.42
N VAL A 232 6.94 6.57 -11.58
CA VAL A 232 7.11 7.95 -11.11
C VAL A 232 8.60 8.22 -10.90
N GLN A 233 9.10 9.38 -11.37
CA GLN A 233 10.52 9.73 -11.28
C GLN A 233 11.02 9.76 -9.83
N ASN A 234 12.25 9.29 -9.60
CA ASN A 234 12.86 9.22 -8.27
C ASN A 234 13.02 10.60 -7.60
N ARG A 235 13.09 11.69 -8.38
CA ARG A 235 12.99 13.06 -7.86
C ARG A 235 11.71 13.29 -7.04
N VAL A 236 10.55 12.85 -7.53
CA VAL A 236 9.26 13.05 -6.84
C VAL A 236 9.13 12.11 -5.65
N ARG A 237 9.71 10.91 -5.70
CA ARG A 237 9.92 10.06 -4.50
C ARG A 237 10.69 10.83 -3.42
N PHE A 238 11.82 11.44 -3.80
CA PHE A 238 12.71 12.16 -2.88
C PHE A 238 12.04 13.41 -2.28
N GLU A 239 11.30 14.19 -3.06
CA GLU A 239 10.53 15.33 -2.56
C GLU A 239 9.35 14.91 -1.66
N LEU A 240 8.73 13.75 -1.92
CA LEU A 240 7.58 13.24 -1.17
C LEU A 240 7.94 12.58 0.17
N LEU A 241 9.04 11.83 0.26
CA LEU A 241 9.41 11.08 1.47
C LEU A 241 9.50 11.94 2.75
N PRO A 242 10.13 13.14 2.75
CA PRO A 242 10.14 14.04 3.90
C PRO A 242 8.73 14.51 4.31
N ILE A 243 7.81 14.68 3.35
CA ILE A 243 6.41 15.06 3.62
C ILE A 243 5.69 13.91 4.32
N LEU A 244 5.88 12.68 3.85
CA LEU A 244 5.25 11.49 4.43
C LEU A 244 5.79 11.13 5.82
N LYS A 245 7.09 11.38 6.07
CA LYS A 245 7.73 11.18 7.38
C LYS A 245 7.42 12.33 8.38
N LYS A 246 6.91 13.48 7.92
CA LYS A 246 6.54 14.64 8.76
C LYS A 246 5.49 14.25 9.80
N GLY A 247 5.85 14.36 11.09
CA GLY A 247 4.98 14.03 12.22
C GLY A 247 5.11 12.57 12.72
N LEU A 248 6.00 11.77 12.13
CA LEU A 248 6.43 10.50 12.73
C LEU A 248 7.62 10.77 13.67
N PHE A 249 7.55 10.24 14.89
CA PHE A 249 8.60 10.39 15.91
C PHE A 249 9.84 9.49 15.68
N PHE A 250 9.85 8.76 14.58
CA PHE A 250 10.86 7.78 14.19
C PHE A 250 10.75 7.56 12.68
N ASP A 251 11.81 7.07 12.05
CA ASP A 251 11.75 6.65 10.65
C ASP A 251 11.22 5.19 10.54
N PRO A 252 10.10 4.97 9.82
CA PRO A 252 9.51 3.64 9.59
C PRO A 252 10.46 2.56 9.06
N GLU A 253 11.49 2.91 8.28
CA GLU A 253 12.41 1.94 7.68
C GLU A 253 13.11 1.05 8.73
N PHE A 254 13.44 1.62 9.90
CA PHE A 254 14.25 0.95 10.92
C PHE A 254 13.42 0.20 11.97
N TRP A 255 12.08 0.23 11.88
CA TRP A 255 11.21 -0.44 12.86
C TRP A 255 11.02 -1.92 12.55
N ASN A 256 11.60 -2.79 13.39
CA ASN A 256 11.31 -4.22 13.32
C ASN A 256 9.84 -4.51 13.68
N PHE A 257 9.30 -5.59 13.09
CA PHE A 257 7.89 -5.98 13.27
C PHE A 257 7.49 -6.20 14.75
N VAL A 258 8.41 -6.56 15.63
CA VAL A 258 8.11 -6.77 17.06
C VAL A 258 7.82 -5.43 17.75
N MET A 259 8.56 -4.38 17.43
CA MET A 259 8.33 -3.01 17.91
C MET A 259 7.03 -2.43 17.34
N ILE A 260 6.79 -2.58 16.02
CA ILE A 260 5.51 -2.26 15.36
C ILE A 260 4.35 -2.90 16.13
N LYS A 261 4.40 -4.23 16.30
CA LYS A 261 3.33 -5.02 16.93
C LYS A 261 3.08 -4.58 18.36
N LYS A 262 4.13 -4.38 19.17
CA LYS A 262 3.99 -3.94 20.57
C LYS A 262 3.31 -2.55 20.66
N ASN A 263 3.80 -1.58 19.91
CA ASN A 263 3.36 -0.19 20.02
C ASN A 263 1.96 0.02 19.42
N CYS A 264 1.67 -0.57 18.26
CA CYS A 264 0.33 -0.49 17.65
C CYS A 264 -0.74 -1.23 18.48
N VAL A 265 -0.41 -2.38 19.10
CA VAL A 265 -1.36 -3.08 19.99
C VAL A 265 -1.60 -2.31 21.29
N ALA A 266 -0.61 -1.57 21.81
CA ALA A 266 -0.84 -0.66 22.95
C ALA A 266 -1.83 0.47 22.58
N LEU A 267 -1.58 1.18 21.46
CA LEU A 267 -2.44 2.27 21.00
C LEU A 267 -3.88 1.82 20.65
N LEU A 268 -4.07 0.55 20.23
CA LEU A 268 -5.40 -0.04 20.07
C LEU A 268 -6.08 -0.30 21.42
N ARG A 269 -5.33 -0.75 22.44
CA ARG A 269 -5.85 -0.97 23.81
C ARG A 269 -6.25 0.33 24.48
N ASP A 270 -5.48 1.40 24.32
CA ASP A 270 -5.83 2.73 24.87
C ASP A 270 -7.15 3.26 24.30
N LYS A 271 -7.44 2.98 23.02
CA LYS A 271 -8.73 3.32 22.41
C LYS A 271 -9.91 2.55 23.02
N SER A 272 -9.67 1.39 23.64
CA SER A 272 -10.63 0.66 24.48
C SER A 272 -10.47 0.92 25.98
N ALA A 273 -9.51 1.72 26.44
CA ALA A 273 -9.42 2.10 27.86
C ALA A 273 -10.59 3.03 28.26
N GLY A 274 -11.07 3.85 27.31
CA GLY A 274 -12.29 4.66 27.47
C GLY A 274 -13.60 3.86 27.33
N ASN A 275 -13.56 2.59 26.90
CA ASN A 275 -14.75 1.74 26.75
C ASN A 275 -14.39 0.26 26.88
N LEU A 276 -14.85 -0.37 27.98
CA LEU A 276 -14.74 -1.79 28.37
C LEU A 276 -13.63 -2.15 29.39
N LYS A 277 -13.73 -1.58 30.60
CA LYS A 277 -12.94 -1.94 31.81
C LYS A 277 -13.31 -3.33 32.40
N LYS A 278 -13.62 -4.34 31.58
CA LYS A 278 -14.21 -5.64 32.00
C LYS A 278 -13.84 -6.89 31.15
N THR A 279 -12.84 -6.85 30.26
CA THR A 279 -12.61 -8.00 29.33
C THR A 279 -11.14 -8.27 28.97
N VAL A 280 -10.24 -8.25 29.95
CA VAL A 280 -8.80 -8.59 29.75
C VAL A 280 -8.32 -9.73 30.66
N GLU A 281 -8.96 -9.98 31.80
CA GLU A 281 -8.49 -10.91 32.85
C GLU A 281 -8.94 -12.38 32.67
N ARG A 282 -9.21 -12.85 31.43
CA ARG A 282 -9.67 -14.24 31.21
C ARG A 282 -9.08 -14.95 29.98
N GLN A 283 -7.84 -14.61 29.61
CA GLN A 283 -7.01 -15.44 28.72
C GLN A 283 -5.57 -15.56 29.27
N GLY A 284 -5.50 -16.02 30.52
CA GLY A 284 -4.33 -16.67 31.09
C GLY A 284 -4.80 -17.90 31.86
N LEU A 285 -4.09 -19.01 31.69
CA LEU A 285 -4.26 -20.31 32.35
C LEU A 285 -5.48 -21.18 31.93
N ASP A 286 -5.10 -22.39 31.53
CA ASP A 286 -5.72 -23.70 31.82
C ASP A 286 -6.74 -24.38 30.87
N GLU A 287 -6.81 -25.70 31.06
CA GLU A 287 -7.38 -26.72 30.17
C GLU A 287 -8.88 -27.00 30.39
N GLY A 288 -9.45 -27.89 29.57
CA GLY A 288 -10.57 -28.74 30.01
C GLY A 288 -11.99 -28.45 29.49
N LEU A 289 -12.43 -29.32 28.56
CA LEU A 289 -13.79 -29.86 28.44
C LEU A 289 -14.98 -28.94 28.05
N HIS A 290 -16.06 -29.58 27.56
CA HIS A 290 -17.34 -28.98 27.18
C HIS A 290 -18.24 -28.69 28.39
N SER A 291 -19.07 -27.64 28.34
CA SER A 291 -20.53 -27.81 28.15
C SER A 291 -21.29 -26.49 27.86
N LEU A 292 -22.61 -26.65 27.72
CA LEU A 292 -23.72 -25.71 27.54
C LEU A 292 -23.91 -24.79 28.80
N THR A 293 -24.77 -23.75 28.85
CA THR A 293 -25.95 -23.38 28.04
C THR A 293 -26.30 -21.87 28.17
N ASP A 294 -26.97 -21.32 27.15
CA ASP A 294 -28.12 -20.36 27.18
C ASP A 294 -28.15 -18.96 27.88
N GLN A 295 -28.86 -18.05 27.17
CA GLN A 295 -29.79 -16.99 27.65
C GLN A 295 -29.19 -15.75 28.41
N THR A 296 -29.72 -14.51 28.34
CA THR A 296 -30.93 -13.96 27.64
C THR A 296 -30.85 -12.41 27.40
N THR A 297 -31.57 -11.91 26.37
CA THR A 297 -32.26 -10.58 26.21
C THR A 297 -31.54 -9.22 26.38
N GLY A 298 -32.14 -8.15 25.79
CA GLY A 298 -31.70 -6.75 25.83
C GLY A 298 -30.97 -6.32 24.55
N GLU A 299 -31.62 -5.99 23.42
CA GLU A 299 -32.73 -5.04 23.18
C GLU A 299 -32.43 -3.60 23.61
N LEU A 300 -32.22 -2.73 22.61
CA LEU A 300 -32.76 -1.36 22.52
C LEU A 300 -32.54 -0.88 21.08
N ASP A 301 -33.64 -0.59 20.37
CA ASP A 301 -33.64 -0.16 18.97
C ASP A 301 -33.54 1.37 18.83
N PHE A 302 -33.21 1.83 17.61
CA PHE A 302 -33.61 3.15 17.14
C PHE A 302 -33.72 3.16 15.61
N ASP A 303 -34.88 2.78 15.11
CA ASP A 303 -35.37 3.17 13.78
C ASP A 303 -35.74 4.69 13.82
N ASP A 304 -36.00 5.42 12.73
CA ASP A 304 -36.25 5.04 11.34
C ASP A 304 -36.05 6.26 10.39
N ILE A 305 -36.33 6.08 9.08
CA ILE A 305 -36.97 7.08 8.18
C ILE A 305 -36.10 8.30 7.73
N TYR A 306 -36.13 8.78 6.48
CA TYR A 306 -36.93 8.47 5.27
C TYR A 306 -36.08 7.97 4.08
N GLY A 307 -36.73 7.27 3.13
CA GLY A 307 -36.23 7.07 1.78
C GLY A 307 -37.36 6.80 0.76
N VAL A 308 -37.23 7.36 -0.46
CA VAL A 308 -38.11 7.27 -1.64
C VAL A 308 -37.20 7.53 -2.87
N GLN A 309 -37.28 6.98 -4.09
CA GLN A 309 -38.31 6.33 -4.94
C GLN A 309 -37.69 5.06 -5.59
N SER A 310 -38.40 3.93 -5.78
CA SER A 310 -39.28 3.56 -6.92
C SER A 310 -38.57 3.08 -8.22
N LYS A 311 -39.29 2.31 -9.06
CA LYS A 311 -38.75 1.47 -10.14
C LYS A 311 -38.99 2.08 -11.54
N GLY A 312 -38.07 1.77 -12.47
CA GLY A 312 -38.30 1.81 -13.92
C GLY A 312 -37.61 0.63 -14.62
N HIS A 313 -38.15 0.18 -15.75
CA HIS A 313 -37.57 -0.86 -16.60
C HIS A 313 -37.62 -0.43 -18.07
N ALA A 314 -36.49 -0.49 -18.76
CA ALA A 314 -36.40 -0.47 -20.23
C ALA A 314 -35.19 -1.31 -20.67
N ASN A 315 -35.33 -1.97 -21.83
CA ASN A 315 -34.31 -2.88 -22.38
C ASN A 315 -33.49 -2.16 -23.47
N THR A 316 -32.17 -2.28 -23.41
CA THR A 316 -31.35 -2.18 -24.63
C THR A 316 -30.14 -3.09 -24.54
N LYS A 317 -30.17 -4.22 -25.26
CA LYS A 317 -28.97 -5.02 -25.55
C LYS A 317 -28.25 -4.41 -26.75
N LYS A 318 -26.98 -4.08 -26.61
CA LYS A 318 -25.98 -4.29 -27.69
C LYS A 318 -24.73 -4.88 -27.06
N ASN A 319 -24.16 -5.86 -27.75
CA ASN A 319 -22.91 -6.50 -27.34
C ASN A 319 -21.73 -5.67 -27.86
N PHE A 320 -20.60 -5.73 -27.17
CA PHE A 320 -19.30 -5.60 -27.82
C PHE A 320 -18.42 -6.77 -27.38
N THR A 321 -17.65 -7.31 -28.32
CA THR A 321 -16.89 -8.55 -28.16
C THR A 321 -15.53 -8.30 -27.49
N ALA A 322 -14.93 -9.35 -26.93
CA ALA A 322 -13.67 -9.28 -26.21
C ALA A 322 -12.44 -9.23 -27.13
N LEU A 323 -11.36 -8.64 -26.62
CA LEU A 323 -9.90 -8.90 -26.77
C LEU A 323 -9.23 -7.80 -25.90
N ASN A 324 -8.17 -7.98 -25.11
CA ASN A 324 -7.34 -9.15 -24.81
C ASN A 324 -7.29 -9.44 -23.30
N ALA A 325 -6.92 -10.66 -22.92
CA ALA A 325 -6.70 -11.04 -21.52
C ALA A 325 -5.32 -11.71 -21.35
N SER A 326 -4.37 -11.01 -20.74
CA SER A 326 -3.07 -11.59 -20.39
C SER A 326 -3.08 -12.18 -18.98
N ARG A 327 -3.05 -13.52 -18.92
CA ARG A 327 -2.49 -14.37 -17.84
C ARG A 327 -2.77 -13.89 -16.40
N VAL A 328 -4.00 -14.09 -15.94
CA VAL A 328 -4.31 -14.15 -14.50
C VAL A 328 -4.00 -15.57 -14.01
N ASP A 329 -3.22 -15.66 -12.93
CA ASP A 329 -2.84 -16.92 -12.25
C ASP A 329 -4.05 -17.85 -12.00
N HIS A 330 -3.92 -19.12 -12.36
CA HIS A 330 -5.02 -20.06 -12.46
C HIS A 330 -5.41 -20.75 -11.13
N ASN A 331 -4.60 -20.63 -10.07
CA ASN A 331 -4.81 -21.37 -8.81
C ASN A 331 -5.82 -20.77 -7.80
N VAL A 332 -6.58 -19.73 -8.17
CA VAL A 332 -7.63 -19.17 -7.28
C VAL A 332 -9.01 -19.73 -7.61
N PRO A 333 -9.68 -20.45 -6.67
CA PRO A 333 -10.91 -21.17 -6.98
C PRO A 333 -12.11 -20.25 -7.22
N ARG A 334 -12.86 -20.56 -8.29
CA ARG A 334 -14.11 -19.91 -8.67
C ARG A 334 -15.31 -20.68 -8.13
N HIS A 335 -16.28 -19.97 -7.57
CA HIS A 335 -17.50 -20.55 -7.02
C HIS A 335 -18.73 -19.88 -7.62
N ARG A 336 -19.58 -20.68 -8.29
CA ARG A 336 -20.84 -20.24 -8.89
C ARG A 336 -21.95 -20.22 -7.85
N CYS A 337 -22.69 -19.11 -7.75
CA CYS A 337 -23.86 -18.98 -6.89
C CYS A 337 -25.07 -19.70 -7.51
N VAL A 338 -25.62 -20.70 -6.83
CA VAL A 338 -26.79 -21.46 -7.33
C VAL A 338 -28.10 -20.66 -7.34
N LEU A 339 -28.11 -19.43 -6.81
CA LEU A 339 -29.29 -18.54 -6.75
C LEU A 339 -29.28 -17.42 -7.81
N CYS A 340 -28.18 -17.23 -8.56
CA CYS A 340 -28.12 -16.26 -9.67
C CYS A 340 -27.07 -16.58 -10.75
N ASN A 341 -26.43 -17.75 -10.70
CA ASN A 341 -25.41 -18.26 -11.62
C ASN A 341 -24.15 -17.38 -11.82
N LYS A 342 -23.92 -16.37 -10.97
CA LYS A 342 -22.69 -15.56 -10.98
C LYS A 342 -21.54 -16.26 -10.27
N GLU A 343 -20.32 -16.12 -10.81
CA GLU A 343 -19.10 -16.70 -10.26
C GLU A 343 -18.28 -15.69 -9.47
N PHE A 344 -17.64 -16.17 -8.40
CA PHE A 344 -16.83 -15.37 -7.48
C PHE A 344 -15.57 -16.12 -7.06
N LEU A 345 -14.44 -15.41 -6.95
CA LEU A 345 -13.17 -15.96 -6.46
C LEU A 345 -13.20 -16.07 -4.93
N GLY A 346 -12.90 -17.26 -4.40
CA GLY A 346 -12.70 -17.55 -2.98
C GLY A 346 -13.70 -16.86 -2.03
N GLY A 347 -13.18 -16.04 -1.10
CA GLY A 347 -13.96 -15.38 -0.05
C GLY A 347 -15.04 -14.40 -0.54
N HIS A 348 -14.98 -13.91 -1.78
CA HIS A 348 -15.96 -12.94 -2.29
C HIS A 348 -17.38 -13.50 -2.37
N ILE A 349 -17.56 -14.83 -2.47
CA ILE A 349 -18.89 -15.46 -2.43
C ILE A 349 -19.60 -15.24 -1.08
N VAL A 350 -18.87 -15.01 0.01
CA VAL A 350 -19.45 -14.70 1.33
C VAL A 350 -20.09 -13.31 1.34
N ARG A 351 -19.45 -12.32 0.72
CA ARG A 351 -20.02 -10.98 0.52
C ARG A 351 -21.20 -11.03 -0.44
N HIS A 352 -21.14 -11.86 -1.48
CA HIS A 352 -22.26 -12.07 -2.40
C HIS A 352 -23.49 -12.72 -1.71
N ALA A 353 -23.29 -13.70 -0.83
CA ALA A 353 -24.38 -14.32 -0.07
C ALA A 353 -25.14 -13.31 0.82
N GLN A 354 -24.46 -12.29 1.34
CA GLN A 354 -25.09 -11.21 2.11
C GLN A 354 -26.07 -10.39 1.25
N ALA A 355 -25.85 -10.26 -0.07
CA ALA A 355 -26.77 -9.60 -0.98
C ALA A 355 -28.05 -10.43 -1.26
N HIS A 356 -27.93 -11.76 -1.34
CA HIS A 356 -29.09 -12.67 -1.39
C HIS A 356 -29.89 -12.67 -0.07
N GLN A 357 -29.18 -12.58 1.06
CA GLN A 357 -29.76 -12.43 2.40
C GLN A 357 -30.52 -11.11 2.58
N LYS A 358 -30.00 -9.98 2.06
CA LYS A 358 -30.74 -8.70 2.02
C LYS A 358 -32.01 -8.75 1.14
N LYS A 359 -32.19 -9.80 0.32
CA LYS A 359 -33.41 -10.08 -0.46
C LYS A 359 -34.28 -11.17 0.18
N GLY A 360 -34.16 -11.40 1.48
CA GLY A 360 -35.00 -12.34 2.25
C GLY A 360 -34.66 -13.83 2.08
N SER A 361 -33.73 -14.21 1.19
CA SER A 361 -33.37 -15.62 0.99
C SER A 361 -32.32 -16.10 2.01
N PHE A 362 -32.75 -16.85 3.02
CA PHE A 362 -31.87 -17.55 3.97
C PHE A 362 -31.34 -18.89 3.41
N SER A 363 -30.94 -18.89 2.13
CA SER A 363 -30.46 -20.07 1.41
C SER A 363 -28.96 -20.01 1.19
N CYS A 364 -28.26 -21.14 1.35
CA CYS A 364 -26.84 -21.22 1.04
C CYS A 364 -26.60 -21.05 -0.48
N VAL A 365 -25.78 -20.07 -0.86
CA VAL A 365 -25.44 -19.79 -2.27
C VAL A 365 -24.58 -20.87 -2.94
N ILE A 366 -24.01 -21.82 -2.17
CA ILE A 366 -23.17 -22.91 -2.69
C ILE A 366 -23.96 -24.22 -2.86
N CYS A 367 -24.94 -24.51 -1.99
CA CYS A 367 -25.65 -25.80 -1.97
C CYS A 367 -27.18 -25.69 -1.85
N GLY A 368 -27.75 -24.50 -2.00
CA GLY A 368 -29.20 -24.23 -2.02
C GLY A 368 -29.93 -24.38 -0.66
N ARG A 369 -29.33 -25.07 0.32
CA ARG A 369 -29.96 -25.43 1.60
C ARG A 369 -30.52 -24.20 2.35
N LYS A 370 -31.78 -24.26 2.76
CA LYS A 370 -32.49 -23.21 3.51
C LYS A 370 -32.18 -23.27 5.02
N PHE A 371 -32.14 -22.11 5.67
CA PHE A 371 -31.86 -21.93 7.10
C PHE A 371 -32.92 -21.04 7.75
N ARG A 372 -33.13 -21.19 9.07
CA ARG A 372 -34.13 -20.41 9.82
C ARG A 372 -33.66 -18.99 10.21
N ASN A 373 -32.35 -18.72 10.19
CA ASN A 373 -31.82 -17.38 10.52
C ASN A 373 -30.44 -17.09 9.87
N ARG A 374 -30.03 -15.82 9.96
CA ARG A 374 -28.75 -15.30 9.42
C ARG A 374 -27.51 -15.98 9.99
N GLY A 375 -27.45 -16.17 11.32
CA GLY A 375 -26.26 -16.69 12.00
C GLY A 375 -25.91 -18.11 11.57
N LEU A 376 -26.91 -18.99 11.50
CA LEU A 376 -26.74 -20.39 11.08
C LEU A 376 -26.30 -20.48 9.61
N MET A 377 -26.94 -19.71 8.71
CA MET A 377 -26.57 -19.67 7.30
C MET A 377 -25.12 -19.20 7.09
N GLN A 378 -24.68 -18.15 7.81
CA GLN A 378 -23.31 -17.64 7.69
C GLN A 378 -22.26 -18.58 8.32
N LYS A 379 -22.57 -19.25 9.45
CA LYS A 379 -21.70 -20.31 10.01
C LYS A 379 -21.54 -21.47 9.01
N HIS A 380 -22.64 -21.93 8.42
CA HIS A 380 -22.63 -22.99 7.40
C HIS A 380 -21.85 -22.59 6.13
N LEU A 381 -22.02 -21.37 5.62
CA LEU A 381 -21.29 -20.89 4.45
C LEU A 381 -19.77 -20.76 4.71
N LYS A 382 -19.38 -20.29 5.90
CA LYS A 382 -17.96 -20.29 6.33
C LYS A 382 -17.39 -21.70 6.39
N ASN A 383 -18.19 -22.71 6.76
CA ASN A 383 -17.75 -24.11 6.75
C ASN A 383 -17.61 -24.68 5.33
N HIS A 384 -18.41 -24.25 4.34
CA HIS A 384 -18.14 -24.57 2.93
C HIS A 384 -16.79 -24.02 2.49
N VAL A 385 -16.51 -22.73 2.71
CA VAL A 385 -15.22 -22.10 2.35
C VAL A 385 -14.06 -22.84 3.02
N LYS A 386 -14.15 -23.13 4.33
CA LYS A 386 -13.12 -23.90 5.06
C LYS A 386 -12.95 -25.34 4.55
N LYS A 387 -14.03 -26.04 4.17
CA LYS A 387 -13.93 -27.41 3.64
C LYS A 387 -13.25 -27.41 2.27
N ILE A 388 -13.65 -26.50 1.38
CA ILE A 388 -13.06 -26.33 0.04
C ILE A 388 -11.57 -26.00 0.15
N GLN A 389 -11.19 -25.05 1.01
CA GLN A 389 -9.80 -24.67 1.23
C GLN A 389 -8.95 -25.84 1.78
N ARG A 390 -9.52 -26.69 2.64
CA ARG A 390 -8.85 -27.92 3.10
C ARG A 390 -8.73 -28.98 2.00
N GLN A 391 -9.75 -29.14 1.16
CA GLN A 391 -9.70 -30.07 0.02
C GLN A 391 -8.66 -29.65 -1.02
N GLN A 392 -8.40 -28.34 -1.18
CA GLN A 392 -7.35 -27.83 -2.06
C GLN A 392 -5.94 -28.06 -1.50
N ILE A 393 -5.75 -27.93 -0.18
CA ILE A 393 -4.49 -28.30 0.48
C ILE A 393 -4.24 -29.81 0.30
N ALA A 394 -5.25 -30.65 0.49
CA ALA A 394 -5.13 -32.09 0.24
C ALA A 394 -4.79 -32.42 -1.22
N VAL A 395 -5.45 -31.79 -2.21
CA VAL A 395 -5.12 -32.00 -3.63
C VAL A 395 -3.69 -31.54 -3.95
N ALA A 396 -3.24 -30.40 -3.41
CA ALA A 396 -1.85 -29.95 -3.59
C ALA A 396 -0.81 -30.90 -2.95
N GLN A 397 -1.19 -31.62 -1.89
CA GLN A 397 -0.36 -32.66 -1.28
C GLN A 397 -0.37 -33.95 -2.09
N ASN A 398 -1.54 -34.44 -2.53
CA ASN A 398 -1.65 -35.64 -3.37
C ASN A 398 -0.95 -35.50 -4.74
N VAL A 399 -0.92 -34.31 -5.33
CA VAL A 399 -0.13 -34.02 -6.55
C VAL A 399 1.37 -34.21 -6.32
N SER A 400 1.85 -34.21 -5.07
CA SER A 400 3.25 -34.55 -4.74
C SER A 400 3.51 -36.06 -4.72
N GLU A 401 2.48 -36.89 -4.59
CA GLU A 401 2.59 -38.36 -4.53
C GLU A 401 2.34 -39.01 -5.90
N GLU A 402 1.32 -38.56 -6.64
CA GLU A 402 1.01 -39.06 -8.01
C GLU A 402 2.14 -38.78 -9.02
N VAL A 403 3.03 -37.82 -8.75
CA VAL A 403 4.22 -37.54 -9.57
C VAL A 403 5.35 -38.55 -9.32
N MET A 404 5.48 -39.11 -8.11
CA MET A 404 6.51 -40.11 -7.81
C MET A 404 6.16 -41.50 -8.36
N GLU A 405 4.87 -41.89 -8.35
CA GLU A 405 4.48 -43.24 -8.82
C GLU A 405 4.58 -43.41 -10.34
N ASN A 406 4.54 -42.32 -11.11
CA ASN A 406 4.68 -42.33 -12.57
C ASN A 406 6.14 -42.36 -13.08
N THR A 407 7.16 -42.23 -12.21
CA THR A 407 8.58 -42.37 -12.63
C THR A 407 9.08 -43.81 -12.54
N ILE A 408 8.35 -44.73 -11.90
CA ILE A 408 8.78 -46.13 -11.69
C ILE A 408 8.09 -47.07 -12.69
N LYS A 409 8.43 -46.92 -13.98
CA LYS A 409 8.26 -47.98 -14.99
C LYS A 409 9.11 -47.76 -16.25
N ASN A 410 9.99 -48.75 -16.47
CA ASN A 410 10.88 -49.00 -17.61
C ASN A 410 12.33 -48.50 -17.40
N GLY A 411 13.28 -49.43 -17.31
CA GLY A 411 14.71 -49.12 -17.17
C GLY A 411 15.62 -50.27 -17.57
N SER A 412 16.92 -49.96 -17.68
CA SER A 412 18.07 -50.88 -17.88
C SER A 412 18.12 -51.68 -19.20
N PRO A 413 19.26 -52.32 -19.57
CA PRO A 413 20.54 -52.43 -18.83
C PRO A 413 21.85 -52.00 -19.57
N ASP A 414 22.87 -51.73 -18.75
CA ASP A 414 24.29 -52.18 -18.82
C ASP A 414 25.25 -51.84 -20.00
N THR A 415 26.20 -50.92 -19.72
CA THR A 415 27.72 -51.02 -19.77
C THR A 415 28.49 -51.84 -20.83
N PRO A 416 29.82 -51.58 -21.08
CA PRO A 416 30.67 -50.38 -20.86
C PRO A 416 31.81 -50.08 -21.92
N LEU A 417 32.60 -49.03 -21.65
CA LEU A 417 34.08 -48.88 -21.85
C LEU A 417 34.74 -48.47 -23.21
N ASN A 418 35.45 -47.32 -23.13
CA ASN A 418 36.80 -46.96 -23.67
C ASN A 418 37.09 -46.26 -25.03
N ASN A 419 38.02 -45.29 -24.92
CA ASN A 419 39.01 -44.72 -25.87
C ASN A 419 38.50 -43.90 -27.10
N VAL A 420 38.85 -42.61 -27.32
CA VAL A 420 40.16 -41.87 -27.42
C VAL A 420 40.77 -41.91 -28.83
N LEU A 421 40.76 -40.77 -29.56
CA LEU A 421 41.95 -39.92 -29.84
C LEU A 421 41.62 -38.60 -30.60
N GLU A 422 42.51 -37.62 -30.46
CA GLU A 422 42.70 -36.30 -31.12
C GLU A 422 43.48 -36.40 -32.47
N PRO A 423 44.00 -35.32 -33.12
CA PRO A 423 43.43 -34.00 -33.48
C PRO A 423 43.84 -33.48 -34.91
N LEU A 424 43.28 -32.31 -35.34
CA LEU A 424 43.93 -31.16 -36.08
C LEU A 424 44.75 -31.42 -37.41
N PRO A 425 45.31 -30.43 -38.16
CA PRO A 425 45.48 -28.97 -37.90
C PRO A 425 45.20 -27.97 -39.08
N GLU A 426 45.37 -26.65 -38.78
CA GLU A 426 45.94 -25.51 -39.60
C GLU A 426 45.43 -25.23 -41.05
N CYS A 427 45.34 -23.99 -41.58
CA CYS A 427 45.35 -22.60 -41.04
C CYS A 427 44.54 -21.71 -42.05
N GLU A 428 44.68 -20.40 -42.33
CA GLU A 428 45.64 -19.28 -42.13
C GLU A 428 44.85 -17.95 -41.86
N ASP A 429 45.50 -16.78 -41.80
CA ASP A 429 45.01 -15.51 -41.19
C ASP A 429 44.42 -14.44 -42.15
N ASP A 430 43.77 -13.40 -41.58
CA ASP A 430 43.88 -11.95 -41.96
C ASP A 430 43.14 -11.05 -40.92
N GLU A 431 43.64 -9.83 -40.63
CA GLU A 431 43.15 -8.90 -39.58
C GLU A 431 42.57 -7.58 -40.12
N GLU A 432 41.65 -6.92 -39.37
CA GLU A 432 41.66 -5.48 -38.99
C GLU A 432 40.28 -4.99 -38.43
N GLU A 433 40.29 -4.46 -37.19
CA GLU A 433 39.49 -3.36 -36.55
C GLU A 433 37.92 -3.34 -36.65
N GLU A 434 37.12 -2.88 -35.66
CA GLU A 434 37.35 -2.15 -34.39
C GLU A 434 36.20 -2.39 -33.34
N GLU A 435 36.33 -1.80 -32.15
CA GLU A 435 35.34 -1.60 -31.05
C GLU A 435 34.79 -2.79 -30.19
N GLY A 436 35.23 -2.84 -28.93
CA GLY A 436 34.30 -2.71 -27.78
C GLY A 436 34.14 -3.87 -26.78
N ASP A 437 34.94 -3.88 -25.70
CA ASP A 437 34.82 -4.83 -24.58
C ASP A 437 33.49 -4.76 -23.81
N TYR A 438 32.94 -5.94 -23.48
CA TYR A 438 31.97 -6.13 -22.40
C TYR A 438 32.29 -7.44 -21.65
N GLU A 439 32.89 -7.35 -20.45
CA GLU A 439 33.07 -8.51 -19.56
C GLU A 439 31.74 -8.91 -18.89
N GLU A 440 31.46 -10.21 -18.83
CA GLU A 440 30.28 -10.75 -18.13
C GLU A 440 30.54 -10.93 -16.62
N ASP A 441 30.06 -10.00 -15.81
CA ASP A 441 30.11 -10.08 -14.34
C ASP A 441 29.08 -11.11 -13.79
N ASP A 442 29.55 -12.23 -13.26
CA ASP A 442 28.71 -13.27 -12.63
C ASP A 442 28.21 -12.86 -11.23
N TYR A 443 26.90 -13.05 -10.98
CA TYR A 443 26.22 -12.54 -9.78
C TYR A 443 26.17 -13.59 -8.66
N ASP A 444 27.23 -13.68 -7.85
CA ASP A 444 27.36 -14.62 -6.73
C ASP A 444 26.26 -14.46 -5.63
N LEU A 445 25.19 -15.25 -5.77
CA LEU A 445 23.99 -15.20 -4.92
C LEU A 445 24.14 -16.03 -3.63
N ASN A 446 24.40 -15.33 -2.53
CA ASN A 446 24.76 -15.94 -1.25
C ASN A 446 23.52 -16.48 -0.49
N GLN A 447 23.30 -17.80 -0.50
CA GLN A 447 22.24 -18.50 0.23
C GLN A 447 22.55 -18.73 1.73
N CYS A 448 21.53 -18.77 2.58
CA CYS A 448 21.66 -19.12 3.99
C CYS A 448 21.98 -20.62 4.20
N PRO A 449 23.05 -20.96 4.93
CA PRO A 449 23.47 -22.35 5.15
C PRO A 449 22.66 -23.08 6.25
N ALA A 450 21.72 -22.40 6.91
CA ALA A 450 20.92 -22.97 7.99
C ALA A 450 20.00 -24.09 7.47
N LEU A 451 19.90 -25.18 8.22
CA LEU A 451 19.13 -26.36 7.82
C LEU A 451 17.63 -26.02 7.69
N GLY A 452 17.13 -26.06 6.45
CA GLY A 452 15.76 -25.69 6.10
C GLY A 452 15.52 -24.19 5.81
N CYS A 453 16.56 -23.35 5.73
CA CYS A 453 16.41 -21.93 5.38
C CYS A 453 16.64 -21.67 3.88
N ILE A 454 15.58 -21.26 3.18
CA ILE A 454 15.60 -20.94 1.74
C ILE A 454 15.91 -19.47 1.42
N ARG A 455 16.52 -18.71 2.34
CA ARG A 455 16.79 -17.27 2.13
C ARG A 455 18.10 -17.04 1.39
N ILE A 456 18.04 -16.18 0.36
CA ILE A 456 19.18 -15.77 -0.48
C ILE A 456 19.40 -14.26 -0.29
N PHE A 457 20.67 -13.81 -0.32
CA PHE A 457 21.07 -12.43 -0.09
C PHE A 457 22.12 -11.99 -1.13
N LYS A 458 21.98 -10.78 -1.70
CA LYS A 458 22.97 -10.21 -2.61
C LYS A 458 24.27 -9.72 -1.95
N LYS A 459 24.31 -9.59 -0.62
CA LYS A 459 25.45 -9.03 0.13
C LYS A 459 25.69 -9.83 1.42
N ILE A 460 26.91 -10.33 1.59
CA ILE A 460 27.28 -11.26 2.67
C ILE A 460 27.07 -10.70 4.09
N GLY A 461 27.12 -9.37 4.25
CA GLY A 461 26.84 -8.69 5.52
C GLY A 461 25.39 -8.83 6.00
N PHE A 462 24.41 -8.90 5.09
CA PHE A 462 23.00 -9.10 5.45
C PHE A 462 22.70 -10.56 5.79
N LEU A 463 23.28 -11.51 5.04
CA LEU A 463 23.24 -12.93 5.37
C LEU A 463 23.83 -13.18 6.76
N ASN A 464 25.00 -12.62 7.07
CA ASN A 464 25.61 -12.67 8.41
C ASN A 464 24.66 -12.18 9.52
N LYS A 465 23.97 -11.06 9.31
CA LYS A 465 23.02 -10.48 10.26
C LYS A 465 21.81 -11.40 10.46
N HIS A 466 21.24 -11.93 9.38
CA HIS A 466 20.12 -12.87 9.42
C HIS A 466 20.50 -14.17 10.14
N ALA A 467 21.55 -14.85 9.68
CA ALA A 467 21.94 -16.16 10.18
C ALA A 467 22.24 -16.12 11.69
N ARG A 468 23.01 -15.12 12.15
CA ARG A 468 23.34 -14.94 13.58
C ARG A 468 22.18 -14.53 14.49
N THR A 469 21.04 -14.09 13.96
CA THR A 469 19.89 -13.63 14.76
C THR A 469 18.66 -14.55 14.68
N VAL A 470 18.50 -15.27 13.57
CA VAL A 470 17.39 -16.22 13.36
C VAL A 470 17.83 -17.67 13.57
N HIS A 471 19.11 -17.98 13.35
CA HIS A 471 19.68 -19.32 13.44
C HIS A 471 20.94 -19.39 14.35
N PRO A 472 20.91 -18.80 15.57
CA PRO A 472 22.11 -18.68 16.43
C PRO A 472 22.68 -20.02 16.94
N THR A 473 21.89 -21.10 16.88
CA THR A 473 22.24 -22.46 17.33
C THR A 473 22.53 -23.43 16.18
N ASP A 474 22.41 -22.99 14.91
CA ASP A 474 22.63 -23.84 13.74
C ASP A 474 24.13 -24.03 13.46
N LEU A 475 24.56 -25.29 13.28
CA LEU A 475 25.97 -25.66 13.16
C LEU A 475 26.60 -25.16 11.85
N ASN A 476 25.87 -25.25 10.75
CA ASN A 476 26.32 -24.80 9.43
C ASN A 476 26.47 -23.28 9.43
N VAL A 477 25.53 -22.56 10.05
CA VAL A 477 25.62 -21.11 10.26
C VAL A 477 26.86 -20.75 11.06
N ARG A 478 27.12 -21.45 12.17
CA ARG A 478 28.27 -21.20 13.05
C ARG A 478 29.61 -21.34 12.32
N GLN A 479 29.81 -22.45 11.62
CA GLN A 479 31.00 -22.69 10.81
C GLN A 479 31.17 -21.66 9.68
N THR A 480 30.09 -21.32 8.97
CA THR A 480 30.16 -20.38 7.84
C THR A 480 30.37 -18.93 8.30
N VAL A 481 29.83 -18.53 9.46
CA VAL A 481 30.06 -17.21 10.08
C VAL A 481 31.54 -16.98 10.40
N MET A 482 32.29 -18.01 10.82
CA MET A 482 33.74 -17.88 11.04
C MET A 482 34.49 -17.54 9.74
N LYS A 483 34.17 -18.25 8.65
CA LYS A 483 34.74 -18.00 7.31
C LYS A 483 34.44 -16.57 6.85
N TRP A 484 33.20 -16.11 7.00
CA TRP A 484 32.80 -14.74 6.64
C TRP A 484 33.42 -13.65 7.53
N SER A 485 33.72 -13.93 8.79
CA SER A 485 34.33 -12.96 9.71
C SER A 485 35.86 -13.02 9.79
N LYS A 486 36.52 -13.88 8.99
CA LYS A 486 37.97 -14.14 9.04
C LYS A 486 38.47 -14.35 10.48
N GLY A 487 37.75 -15.17 11.25
CA GLY A 487 38.06 -15.46 12.65
C GLY A 487 37.85 -14.33 13.66
N LYS A 488 37.36 -13.14 13.27
CA LYS A 488 37.19 -11.99 14.18
C LYS A 488 35.80 -11.90 14.80
N CYS A 489 35.73 -11.84 16.13
CA CYS A 489 34.47 -11.71 16.85
C CYS A 489 33.92 -10.27 16.78
N LYS A 490 32.76 -10.09 16.16
CA LYS A 490 32.13 -8.76 15.97
C LYS A 490 31.80 -8.00 17.28
N PHE A 491 31.73 -8.67 18.43
CA PHE A 491 31.37 -8.04 19.70
C PHE A 491 32.58 -7.48 20.48
N CYS A 492 33.70 -8.19 20.48
CA CYS A 492 34.91 -7.86 21.25
C CYS A 492 36.16 -7.61 20.39
N GLN A 493 36.08 -7.84 19.08
CA GLN A 493 37.16 -7.76 18.07
C GLN A 493 38.34 -8.73 18.27
N ARG A 494 38.29 -9.65 19.24
CA ARG A 494 39.27 -10.75 19.38
C ARG A 494 39.28 -11.61 18.11
N GLN A 495 40.48 -12.00 17.70
CA GLN A 495 40.76 -12.90 16.58
C GLN A 495 40.97 -14.33 17.09
N PHE A 496 40.54 -15.31 16.30
CA PHE A 496 40.64 -16.74 16.58
C PHE A 496 41.08 -17.46 15.31
N GLU A 497 41.91 -18.49 15.46
CA GLU A 497 42.47 -19.26 14.34
C GLU A 497 41.78 -20.63 14.20
N ASP A 498 41.47 -21.31 15.31
CA ASP A 498 40.55 -22.45 15.32
C ASP A 498 39.05 -22.05 15.30
N SER A 499 38.27 -22.90 14.65
CA SER A 499 36.83 -22.80 14.46
C SER A 499 35.99 -23.21 15.67
N GLN A 500 36.42 -24.20 16.47
CA GLN A 500 35.70 -24.63 17.66
C GLN A 500 35.89 -23.61 18.79
N HIS A 501 37.11 -23.13 19.00
CA HIS A 501 37.46 -22.00 19.88
C HIS A 501 36.60 -20.76 19.57
N PHE A 502 36.46 -20.39 18.29
CA PHE A 502 35.60 -19.28 17.87
C PHE A 502 34.12 -19.50 18.20
N ILE A 503 33.61 -20.73 18.04
CA ILE A 503 32.23 -21.10 18.35
C ILE A 503 31.97 -21.08 19.86
N ASP A 504 32.88 -21.61 20.67
CA ASP A 504 32.78 -21.64 22.13
C ASP A 504 32.87 -20.24 22.74
N HIS A 505 33.73 -19.39 22.19
CA HIS A 505 33.73 -17.96 22.50
C HIS A 505 32.39 -17.29 22.15
N LEU A 506 31.84 -17.55 20.94
CA LEU A 506 30.55 -16.97 20.52
C LEU A 506 29.37 -17.44 21.39
N ASN A 507 29.40 -18.67 21.92
CA ASN A 507 28.37 -19.19 22.82
C ASN A 507 28.22 -18.34 24.10
N ARG A 508 29.26 -17.63 24.55
CA ARG A 508 29.20 -16.73 25.73
C ARG A 508 28.49 -15.40 25.46
N HIS A 509 28.33 -14.98 24.21
CA HIS A 509 27.64 -13.75 23.81
C HIS A 509 26.10 -13.92 23.76
N SER A 510 25.48 -14.17 24.92
CA SER A 510 24.03 -14.46 25.02
C SER A 510 23.13 -13.21 24.87
N TYR A 511 21.99 -13.35 24.19
CA TYR A 511 21.02 -12.26 24.00
C TYR A 511 19.99 -12.22 25.15
N PRO A 512 19.62 -11.05 25.72
CA PRO A 512 19.91 -9.69 25.24
C PRO A 512 21.21 -9.06 25.79
N ASN A 513 21.88 -9.70 26.74
CA ASN A 513 23.01 -9.12 27.47
C ASN A 513 24.36 -9.58 26.87
N VAL A 514 24.64 -9.20 25.63
CA VAL A 514 25.75 -9.78 24.84
C VAL A 514 27.16 -9.41 25.33
N TYR A 515 27.34 -8.57 26.34
CA TYR A 515 28.65 -8.18 26.87
C TYR A 515 28.85 -8.71 28.30
N PHE A 516 29.59 -9.81 28.47
CA PHE A 516 29.85 -10.47 29.75
C PHE A 516 31.17 -10.02 30.40
N CYS A 517 31.29 -10.13 31.72
CA CYS A 517 32.55 -9.91 32.42
C CYS A 517 33.51 -11.11 32.28
N LEU A 518 34.82 -10.85 32.16
CA LEU A 518 35.87 -11.87 32.16
C LEU A 518 36.52 -12.07 33.55
N HIS A 519 36.09 -11.33 34.57
CA HIS A 519 36.69 -11.45 35.90
C HIS A 519 36.30 -12.78 36.57
N PHE A 520 37.27 -13.44 37.19
CA PHE A 520 37.07 -14.67 37.96
C PHE A 520 35.95 -14.51 38.99
N ASN A 521 35.06 -15.51 39.08
CA ASN A 521 33.83 -15.50 39.87
C ASN A 521 32.83 -14.36 39.57
N CYS A 522 32.93 -13.69 38.41
CA CYS A 522 31.95 -12.69 37.99
C CYS A 522 31.06 -13.19 36.83
N SER A 523 29.75 -13.28 37.08
CA SER A 523 28.74 -13.73 36.12
C SER A 523 27.93 -12.60 35.45
N GLU A 524 28.34 -11.34 35.67
CA GLU A 524 27.59 -10.16 35.21
C GLU A 524 27.62 -9.98 33.69
N SER A 525 26.48 -9.53 33.14
CA SER A 525 26.28 -9.38 31.69
C SER A 525 25.43 -8.18 31.33
N PHE A 526 25.81 -7.49 30.24
CA PHE A 526 25.34 -6.14 29.92
C PHE A 526 24.87 -6.00 28.47
N LYS A 527 24.05 -4.97 28.21
CA LYS A 527 23.46 -4.70 26.89
C LYS A 527 24.32 -3.76 26.03
N LEU A 528 25.20 -3.00 26.65
CA LEU A 528 26.06 -1.99 26.01
C LEU A 528 27.52 -2.14 26.49
N PRO A 529 28.52 -1.90 25.62
CA PRO A 529 29.94 -1.96 26.01
C PRO A 529 30.27 -1.00 27.16
N LEU A 530 29.64 0.18 27.18
CA LEU A 530 29.81 1.21 28.20
C LEU A 530 29.44 0.72 29.62
N GLN A 531 28.45 -0.17 29.73
CA GLN A 531 28.03 -0.74 31.02
C GLN A 531 29.07 -1.73 31.54
N LEU A 532 29.60 -2.60 30.66
CA LEU A 532 30.70 -3.50 31.00
C LEU A 532 31.96 -2.71 31.40
N ALA A 533 32.32 -1.66 30.65
CA ALA A 533 33.47 -0.79 30.93
C ALA A 533 33.30 0.13 32.16
N GLN A 534 32.10 0.24 32.71
CA GLN A 534 31.84 0.83 34.02
C GLN A 534 31.94 -0.24 35.11
N HIS A 535 31.37 -1.41 34.89
CA HIS A 535 31.41 -2.55 35.82
C HIS A 535 32.84 -3.07 36.06
N THR A 536 33.69 -3.20 35.05
CA THR A 536 35.07 -3.66 35.25
C THR A 536 35.89 -2.78 36.19
N LYS A 537 35.47 -1.53 36.41
CA LYS A 537 36.09 -0.60 37.36
C LYS A 537 35.68 -0.83 38.83
N SER A 538 34.72 -1.70 39.12
CA SER A 538 34.46 -2.14 40.50
C SER A 538 35.43 -3.23 40.98
N HIS A 539 36.10 -3.91 40.05
CA HIS A 539 37.09 -4.93 40.36
C HIS A 539 38.43 -4.27 40.69
N ARG A 540 39.00 -4.60 41.87
CA ARG A 540 40.21 -3.92 42.37
C ARG A 540 41.51 -4.40 41.71
N MET A 541 41.52 -5.65 41.24
CA MET A 541 42.58 -6.29 40.47
C MET A 541 41.90 -7.11 39.39
N PHE A 542 42.44 -7.11 38.17
CA PHE A 542 41.93 -7.98 37.12
C PHE A 542 42.58 -9.36 37.24
N GLN A 543 41.73 -10.39 37.28
CA GLN A 543 42.11 -11.80 37.17
C GLN A 543 41.03 -12.49 36.36
N ALA A 544 41.42 -13.32 35.38
CA ALA A 544 40.53 -14.09 34.53
C ALA A 544 40.98 -15.56 34.49
N GLN A 545 40.03 -16.48 34.46
CA GLN A 545 40.29 -17.91 34.37
C GLN A 545 40.23 -18.39 32.91
N CYS A 546 41.07 -19.37 32.56
CA CYS A 546 40.98 -20.05 31.28
C CYS A 546 39.55 -20.57 31.00
N SER A 547 39.10 -20.39 29.76
CA SER A 547 37.74 -20.77 29.35
C SER A 547 37.52 -22.26 29.07
N PHE A 548 38.60 -23.04 28.98
CA PHE A 548 38.58 -24.43 28.53
C PHE A 548 38.16 -25.41 29.64
N PRO A 549 37.38 -26.47 29.34
CA PRO A 549 37.09 -27.53 30.30
C PRO A 549 38.38 -28.13 30.89
N GLU A 550 38.35 -28.52 32.16
CA GLU A 550 39.49 -29.10 32.90
C GLU A 550 40.71 -28.18 33.11
N CYS A 551 40.75 -26.97 32.51
CA CYS A 551 41.77 -25.98 32.80
C CYS A 551 41.38 -25.06 33.97
N HIS A 552 42.34 -24.76 34.86
CA HIS A 552 42.11 -23.93 36.06
C HIS A 552 43.08 -22.74 36.21
N GLU A 553 43.92 -22.48 35.21
CA GLU A 553 44.90 -21.39 35.23
C GLU A 553 44.23 -20.00 35.30
N LEU A 554 44.89 -19.08 36.02
CA LEU A 554 44.45 -17.71 36.26
C LEU A 554 45.46 -16.72 35.69
N PHE A 555 44.96 -15.71 34.99
CA PHE A 555 45.75 -14.70 34.28
C PHE A 555 45.40 -13.29 34.75
N GLU A 556 46.42 -12.50 35.07
CA GLU A 556 46.27 -11.09 35.46
C GLU A 556 46.17 -10.16 34.24
N ASP A 557 46.45 -10.68 33.03
CA ASP A 557 46.50 -9.93 31.78
C ASP A 557 45.79 -10.67 30.63
N LEU A 558 45.01 -9.93 29.83
CA LEU A 558 44.22 -10.49 28.73
C LEU A 558 45.05 -11.11 27.60
N PRO A 559 46.21 -10.56 27.17
CA PRO A 559 47.02 -11.20 26.14
C PRO A 559 47.52 -12.59 26.53
N LEU A 560 47.95 -12.78 27.79
CA LEU A 560 48.44 -14.06 28.31
C LEU A 560 47.31 -15.11 28.36
N LEU A 561 46.12 -14.70 28.79
CA LEU A 561 44.92 -15.53 28.72
C LEU A 561 44.63 -15.98 27.28
N TYR A 562 44.73 -15.06 26.31
CA TYR A 562 44.38 -15.37 24.91
C TYR A 562 45.42 -16.28 24.23
N GLU A 563 46.71 -16.13 24.55
CA GLU A 563 47.78 -17.01 24.09
C GLU A 563 47.63 -18.41 24.71
N HIS A 564 47.34 -18.50 26.01
CA HIS A 564 47.09 -19.78 26.67
C HIS A 564 45.82 -20.48 26.17
N GLU A 565 44.71 -19.76 26.00
CA GLU A 565 43.48 -20.32 25.42
C GLU A 565 43.70 -20.81 23.98
N ALA A 566 44.65 -20.25 23.23
CA ALA A 566 45.04 -20.71 21.90
C ALA A 566 45.98 -21.94 21.90
N GLN A 567 46.33 -22.50 23.07
CA GLN A 567 47.11 -23.74 23.19
C GLN A 567 46.23 -24.99 23.47
N HIS A 568 44.92 -24.80 23.72
CA HIS A 568 43.95 -25.89 23.96
C HIS A 568 43.15 -26.31 22.72
N TYR A 569 43.34 -25.62 21.60
CA TYR A 569 42.57 -25.77 20.34
C TYR A 569 43.51 -25.78 19.14
#